data_AF-A0AAJ1ERY7-F1
#
_entry.id   AF-A0AAJ1ERY7-F1
#
_cell.length_a   1.000
_cell.length_b   1.000
_cell.length_c   1.000
_cell.angle_alpha   90.00
_cell.angle_beta   90.00
_cell.angle_gamma   90.00
#
_symmetry.space_group_name_H-M   'P 1'
#
loop_
_entity.id
_entity.type
_entity.pdbx_description
1 polymer ?
#
loop_
_entity_poly.entity_id
_entity_poly.type
_entity_poly.pdbx_seq_one_letter_code
_entity_poly.pdbx_strand_id
1 'polypeptide(L)'
;MDKITYEKILEYCTKKYGRILVPVERDFVIRSFLESYYQAIEAHKKAHNGMEPNEDELATIINTLTSDTTLHSYADSAQTYYEKLTSTIESSFEKKMGKFEFLKTLGTNLLSSLAYSFLLIFIFWIAKDQIATWLLQLIG
;
A
#
# COMPACT_ATOMS: atom_id res chain seq x y z
N MET A 1 -17.62 -0.86 8.89
CA MET A 1 -16.96 0.46 8.94
C MET A 1 -17.66 1.37 7.95
N ASP A 2 -18.03 2.57 8.38
CA ASP A 2 -18.64 3.57 7.52
C ASP A 2 -17.61 4.25 6.60
N LYS A 3 -18.12 4.91 5.57
CA LYS A 3 -17.30 5.55 4.54
C LYS A 3 -16.42 6.68 5.10
N ILE A 4 -16.91 7.47 6.05
CA ILE A 4 -16.22 8.64 6.60
C ILE A 4 -15.00 8.19 7.39
N THR A 5 -15.17 7.17 8.24
CA THR A 5 -14.07 6.55 8.99
C THR A 5 -12.99 6.00 8.07
N TYR A 6 -13.40 5.29 7.01
CA TYR A 6 -12.45 4.77 6.03
C TYR A 6 -11.66 5.89 5.34
N GLU A 7 -12.36 6.92 4.84
CA GLU A 7 -11.73 8.07 4.16
C GLU A 7 -10.77 8.81 5.08
N LYS A 8 -11.11 8.97 6.37
CA LYS A 8 -10.24 9.59 7.37
C LYS A 8 -8.93 8.82 7.57
N ILE A 9 -9.02 7.49 7.70
CA ILE A 9 -7.83 6.61 7.79
C ILE A 9 -7.00 6.73 6.50
N LEU A 10 -7.67 6.72 5.34
CA LEU A 10 -6.99 6.75 4.05
C LEU A 10 -6.31 8.11 3.78
N GLU A 11 -6.94 9.20 4.18
CA GLU A 11 -6.36 10.53 4.14
C GLU A 11 -5.14 10.62 5.06
N TYR A 12 -5.21 10.05 6.27
CA TYR A 12 -4.07 10.02 7.19
C TYR A 12 -2.87 9.30 6.55
N CYS A 13 -3.10 8.10 5.98
CA CYS A 13 -2.09 7.28 5.32
C CYS A 13 -1.54 7.87 4.01
N THR A 14 -2.19 8.86 3.42
CA THR A 14 -1.77 9.45 2.13
C THR A 14 -1.21 10.86 2.27
N LYS A 15 -1.62 11.62 3.30
CA LYS A 15 -1.27 13.03 3.42
C LYS A 15 -0.61 13.41 4.74
N LYS A 16 -0.95 12.75 5.87
CA LYS A 16 -0.55 13.21 7.21
C LYS A 16 0.63 12.46 7.82
N TYR A 17 0.81 11.18 7.52
CA TYR A 17 1.80 10.32 8.16
C TYR A 17 3.28 10.64 7.80
N GLY A 18 3.56 11.76 7.14
CA GLY A 18 4.93 12.15 6.74
C GLY A 18 5.46 11.44 5.49
N ARG A 19 4.84 10.32 5.07
CA ARG A 19 5.00 9.71 3.75
C ARG A 19 3.72 9.04 3.28
N ILE A 20 3.65 8.74 1.98
CA ILE A 20 2.57 7.91 1.42
C ILE A 20 2.85 6.45 1.77
N LEU A 21 1.93 5.80 2.48
CA LEU A 21 2.01 4.38 2.78
C LEU A 21 1.78 3.54 1.53
N VAL A 22 2.58 2.49 1.35
CA VAL A 22 2.34 1.50 0.29
C VAL A 22 1.04 0.72 0.59
N PRO A 23 0.41 0.08 -0.40
CA PRO A 23 -0.88 -0.60 -0.20
C PRO A 23 -0.89 -1.59 0.97
N VAL A 24 0.18 -2.37 1.15
CA VAL A 24 0.28 -3.38 2.23
C VAL A 24 0.29 -2.73 3.62
N GLU A 25 1.03 -1.64 3.80
CA GLU A 25 1.09 -0.90 5.07
C GLU A 25 -0.27 -0.26 5.39
N ARG A 26 -0.93 0.28 4.38
CA ARG A 26 -2.27 0.88 4.52
C ARG A 26 -3.32 -0.16 4.91
N ASP A 27 -3.27 -1.34 4.28
CA ASP A 27 -4.14 -2.47 4.63
C ASP A 27 -3.89 -2.92 6.07
N PHE A 28 -2.64 -2.91 6.52
CA PHE A 28 -2.31 -3.18 7.92
C PHE A 28 -2.97 -2.17 8.85
N VAL A 29 -2.85 -0.86 8.58
CA VAL A 29 -3.49 0.19 9.40
C VAL A 29 -5.01 -0.01 9.48
N ILE A 30 -5.66 -0.31 8.36
CA ILE A 30 -7.11 -0.57 8.33
C ILE A 30 -7.47 -1.79 9.18
N ARG A 31 -6.68 -2.87 9.10
CA ARG A 31 -6.91 -4.07 9.91
C ARG A 31 -6.69 -3.81 11.40
N SER A 32 -5.63 -3.10 11.76
CA SER A 32 -5.37 -2.70 13.15
C SER A 32 -6.51 -1.86 13.72
N PHE A 33 -7.02 -0.91 12.95
CA PHE A 33 -8.21 -0.15 13.33
C PHE A 33 -9.42 -1.08 13.60
N LEU A 34 -9.72 -2.00 12.67
CA LEU A 34 -10.86 -2.91 12.81
C LEU A 34 -10.70 -3.82 14.03
N GLU A 35 -9.50 -4.36 14.25
CA GLU A 35 -9.20 -5.20 15.40
C GLU A 35 -9.40 -4.44 16.71
N SER A 36 -8.83 -3.25 16.84
CA SER A 36 -9.00 -2.41 18.03
C SER A 36 -10.44 -1.95 18.21
N TYR A 37 -11.19 -1.73 17.13
CA TYR A 37 -12.61 -1.40 17.17
C TYR A 37 -13.44 -2.56 17.76
N TYR A 38 -13.23 -3.79 17.28
CA TYR A 38 -13.90 -4.96 17.84
C TYR A 38 -13.53 -5.21 19.30
N GLN A 39 -12.24 -5.05 19.65
CA GLN A 39 -11.79 -5.16 21.04
C GLN A 39 -12.43 -4.10 21.94
N ALA A 40 -12.58 -2.85 21.46
CA ALA A 40 -13.23 -1.78 22.20
C ALA A 40 -14.72 -2.07 22.43
N ILE A 41 -15.43 -2.58 21.43
CA ILE A 41 -16.83 -3.03 21.58
C ILE A 41 -16.94 -4.16 22.58
N GLU A 42 -16.06 -5.17 22.50
CA GLU A 42 -16.08 -6.30 23.42
C GLU A 42 -15.77 -5.86 24.86
N ALA A 43 -14.81 -4.95 25.04
CA ALA A 43 -14.49 -4.35 26.33
C ALA A 43 -15.69 -3.55 26.89
N HIS A 44 -16.38 -2.78 26.05
CA HIS A 44 -17.59 -2.07 26.42
C HIS A 44 -18.68 -3.03 26.92
N LYS A 45 -18.95 -4.09 26.14
CA LYS A 45 -19.92 -5.13 26.51
C LYS A 45 -19.57 -5.78 27.84
N LYS A 46 -18.30 -6.10 28.08
CA LYS A 46 -17.85 -6.66 29.36
C LYS A 46 -18.08 -5.69 30.52
N ALA A 47 -17.85 -4.40 30.32
CA ALA A 47 -18.04 -3.37 31.34
C ALA A 47 -19.53 -3.08 31.63
N HIS A 48 -20.40 -3.21 30.62
CA HIS A 48 -21.83 -2.85 30.70
C HIS A 48 -22.75 -4.07 30.61
N ASN A 49 -22.34 -5.21 31.18
CA ASN A 49 -23.17 -6.43 31.31
C ASN A 49 -23.79 -6.94 29.99
N GLY A 50 -23.02 -6.88 28.91
CA GLY A 50 -23.41 -7.35 27.58
C GLY A 50 -24.18 -6.34 26.74
N MET A 51 -24.39 -5.11 27.23
CA MET A 51 -25.05 -4.07 26.45
C MET A 51 -24.18 -3.58 25.28
N GLU A 52 -24.80 -3.44 24.12
CA GLU A 52 -24.19 -2.82 22.95
C GLU A 52 -23.97 -1.32 23.23
N PRO A 53 -22.89 -0.72 22.71
CA PRO A 53 -22.70 0.73 22.76
C PRO A 53 -23.84 1.44 22.02
N ASN A 54 -24.31 2.56 22.56
CA ASN A 54 -25.19 3.48 21.84
C ASN A 54 -24.43 4.26 20.75
N GLU A 55 -25.14 5.07 19.96
CA GLU A 55 -24.53 5.81 18.83
C GLU A 55 -23.43 6.78 19.28
N ASP A 56 -23.60 7.47 20.41
CA ASP A 56 -22.62 8.44 20.93
C ASP A 56 -21.35 7.74 21.46
N GLU A 57 -21.53 6.61 22.14
CA GLU A 57 -20.43 5.76 22.62
C GLU A 57 -19.65 5.18 21.45
N LEU A 58 -20.35 4.71 20.41
CA LEU A 58 -19.74 4.17 19.20
C LEU A 58 -18.96 5.25 18.44
N ALA A 59 -19.52 6.46 18.32
CA ALA A 59 -18.82 7.61 17.74
C ALA A 59 -17.57 7.98 18.55
N THR A 60 -17.64 7.91 19.89
CA THR A 60 -16.49 8.17 20.77
C THR A 60 -15.38 7.14 20.58
N ILE A 61 -15.74 5.85 20.47
CA ILE A 61 -14.79 4.77 20.15
C ILE A 61 -14.11 5.04 18.81
N ILE A 62 -14.89 5.31 17.75
CA ILE A 62 -14.36 5.59 16.41
C ILE A 62 -13.43 6.82 16.43
N ASN A 63 -13.84 7.91 17.08
CA ASN A 63 -13.05 9.14 17.14
C ASN A 63 -11.72 8.93 17.87
N THR A 64 -11.71 8.14 18.94
CA THR A 64 -10.50 7.79 19.68
C THR A 64 -9.55 6.97 18.81
N LEU A 65 -10.08 5.94 18.14
CA LEU A 65 -9.30 5.04 17.29
C LEU A 65 -8.82 5.67 15.98
N THR A 66 -9.48 6.75 15.54
CA THR A 66 -9.09 7.56 14.38
C THR A 66 -8.41 8.87 14.77
N SER A 67 -7.95 9.00 16.02
CA SER A 67 -7.11 10.12 16.43
C SER A 67 -5.76 10.06 15.72
N ASP A 68 -5.15 11.21 15.43
CA ASP A 68 -3.86 11.27 14.73
C ASP A 68 -2.78 10.48 15.50
N THR A 69 -2.80 10.49 16.83
CA THR A 69 -1.90 9.71 17.69
C THR A 69 -2.07 8.20 17.52
N THR A 70 -3.30 7.70 17.49
CA THR A 70 -3.57 6.27 17.34
C THR A 70 -3.25 5.80 15.93
N LEU A 71 -3.64 6.59 14.91
CA LEU A 71 -3.32 6.29 13.52
C LEU A 71 -1.81 6.32 13.25
N HIS A 72 -1.05 7.21 13.91
CA HIS A 72 0.41 7.20 13.88
C HIS A 72 0.96 5.87 14.38
N SER A 73 0.51 5.41 15.55
CA SER A 73 0.98 4.15 16.14
C SER A 73 0.68 2.93 15.26
N TYR A 74 -0.49 2.88 14.63
CA TYR A 74 -0.81 1.81 13.66
C TYR A 74 0.10 1.85 12.45
N ALA A 75 0.38 3.04 11.93
CA ALA A 75 1.24 3.18 10.75
C ALA A 75 2.72 2.89 11.06
N ASP A 76 3.22 3.26 12.25
CA ASP A 76 4.57 2.88 12.71
C ASP A 76 4.70 1.36 12.86
N SER A 77 3.66 0.74 13.40
CA SER A 77 3.58 -0.71 13.54
C SER A 77 3.53 -1.39 12.17
N ALA A 78 2.80 -0.82 11.20
CA ALA A 78 2.72 -1.31 9.83
C ALA A 78 4.09 -1.30 9.15
N GLN A 79 4.84 -0.21 9.31
CA GLN A 79 6.19 -0.11 8.76
C GLN A 79 7.12 -1.16 9.38
N THR A 80 7.13 -1.27 10.71
CA THR A 80 7.96 -2.26 11.41
C THR A 80 7.62 -3.69 11.00
N TYR A 81 6.33 -3.98 10.85
CA TYR A 81 5.86 -5.29 10.40
C TYR A 81 6.32 -5.58 8.96
N TYR A 82 6.18 -4.59 8.07
CA TYR A 82 6.54 -4.73 6.67
C TYR A 82 8.05 -4.88 6.47
N GLU A 83 8.88 -4.12 7.19
CA GLU A 83 10.34 -4.26 7.18
C GLU A 83 10.77 -5.66 7.63
N LYS A 84 10.19 -6.16 8.73
CA LYS A 84 10.45 -7.53 9.20
C LYS A 84 10.01 -8.59 8.20
N LEU A 85 8.81 -8.44 7.62
CA LEU A 85 8.31 -9.37 6.62
C LEU A 85 9.25 -9.42 5.41
N THR A 86 9.65 -8.25 4.91
CA THR A 86 10.58 -8.12 3.78
C THR A 86 11.91 -8.78 4.09
N SER A 87 12.52 -8.48 5.24
CA SER A 87 13.78 -9.11 5.66
C SER A 87 13.68 -10.64 5.82
N THR A 88 12.52 -11.14 6.26
CA THR A 88 12.28 -12.59 6.44
C THR A 88 12.14 -13.29 5.10
N ILE A 89 11.42 -12.66 4.16
CA ILE A 89 11.27 -13.16 2.80
C ILE A 89 12.61 -13.10 2.08
N GLU A 90 13.31 -11.98 2.11
CA GLU A 90 14.63 -11.81 1.51
C GLU A 90 15.63 -12.83 2.04
N SER A 91 15.74 -12.99 3.37
CA SER A 91 16.64 -13.98 3.96
C SER A 91 16.25 -15.42 3.61
N SER A 92 14.95 -15.72 3.48
CA SER A 92 14.46 -17.04 3.03
C SER A 92 14.75 -17.28 1.55
N PHE A 93 14.66 -16.26 0.72
CA PHE A 93 15.00 -16.31 -0.70
C PHE A 93 16.51 -16.42 -0.91
N GLU A 94 17.34 -15.63 -0.21
CA GLU A 94 18.81 -15.72 -0.25
C GLU A 94 19.30 -17.11 0.19
N LYS A 95 18.64 -17.74 1.16
CA LYS A 95 18.96 -19.10 1.60
C LYS A 95 18.58 -20.16 0.56
N LYS A 96 17.52 -19.95 -0.23
CA LYS A 96 17.01 -20.92 -1.22
C LYS A 96 17.62 -20.76 -2.61
N MET A 97 17.90 -19.53 -3.04
CA MET A 97 18.61 -19.19 -4.25
C MET A 97 19.86 -18.42 -3.82
N GLY A 98 21.04 -19.03 -3.94
CA GLY A 98 22.29 -18.32 -3.62
C GLY A 98 22.33 -16.95 -4.31
N LYS A 99 22.90 -15.93 -3.64
CA LYS A 99 22.83 -14.50 -4.03
C LYS A 99 23.09 -14.22 -5.52
N PHE A 100 23.91 -15.06 -6.16
CA PHE A 100 24.23 -15.00 -7.59
C PHE A 100 23.03 -15.31 -8.52
N GLU A 101 22.22 -16.34 -8.21
CA GLU A 101 21.06 -16.72 -9.03
C GLU A 101 19.91 -15.71 -8.90
N PHE A 102 19.76 -15.09 -7.73
CA PHE A 102 18.81 -14.00 -7.51
C PHE A 102 19.17 -12.76 -8.34
N LEU A 103 20.42 -12.30 -8.26
CA LEU A 103 20.92 -11.16 -9.05
C LEU A 103 20.85 -11.44 -10.55
N LYS A 104 21.16 -12.66 -10.98
CA LYS A 104 21.03 -13.10 -12.37
C LYS A 104 19.57 -13.03 -12.83
N THR A 105 18.62 -13.55 -12.05
CA THR A 105 17.19 -13.55 -12.42
C THR A 105 16.63 -12.12 -12.51
N LEU A 106 16.91 -11.27 -11.52
CA LEU A 106 16.54 -9.85 -11.57
C LEU A 106 17.21 -9.14 -12.76
N GLY A 107 18.49 -9.42 -13.00
CA GLY A 107 19.25 -8.91 -14.14
C GLY A 107 18.61 -9.26 -15.48
N THR A 108 18.28 -10.53 -15.72
CA THR A 108 17.65 -10.96 -16.99
C THR A 108 16.30 -10.30 -17.26
N ASN A 109 15.46 -10.13 -16.22
CA ASN A 109 14.15 -9.50 -16.37
C ASN A 109 14.26 -7.99 -16.65
N LEU A 110 15.17 -7.29 -15.97
CA LEU A 110 15.47 -5.88 -16.24
C LEU A 110 16.13 -5.68 -17.62
N LEU A 111 17.03 -6.58 -18.03
CA LEU A 111 17.69 -6.51 -19.33
C LEU A 111 16.69 -6.75 -20.47
N SER A 112 15.73 -7.66 -20.29
CA SER A 112 14.69 -7.97 -21.27
C SER A 112 13.75 -6.77 -21.50
N SER A 113 13.31 -6.11 -20.43
CA SER A 113 12.45 -4.92 -20.53
C SER A 113 13.19 -3.70 -21.11
N LEU A 114 14.48 -3.53 -20.76
CA LEU A 114 15.35 -2.52 -21.37
C LEU A 114 15.57 -2.79 -22.86
N ALA A 115 15.86 -4.04 -23.24
CA ALA A 115 16.06 -4.43 -24.64
C ALA A 115 14.80 -4.18 -25.47
N TYR A 116 13.62 -4.52 -24.94
CA TYR A 116 12.34 -4.23 -25.60
C TYR A 116 12.11 -2.72 -25.76
N SER A 117 12.43 -1.93 -24.74
CA SER A 117 12.31 -0.46 -24.79
C SER A 117 13.25 0.15 -25.83
N PHE A 118 14.51 -0.32 -25.90
CA PHE A 118 15.46 0.10 -26.94
C PHE A 118 14.99 -0.29 -28.34
N LEU A 119 14.43 -1.48 -28.50
CA LEU A 119 13.89 -1.97 -29.77
C LEU A 119 12.71 -1.11 -30.23
N LEU A 120 11.81 -0.72 -29.32
CA LEU A 120 10.72 0.22 -29.62
C LEU A 120 11.25 1.59 -30.04
N ILE A 121 12.20 2.17 -29.28
CA ILE A 121 12.82 3.46 -29.63
C ILE A 121 13.43 3.40 -31.04
N PHE A 122 14.12 2.30 -31.36
CA PHE A 122 14.71 2.09 -32.67
C PHE A 122 13.67 1.98 -33.80
N ILE A 123 12.58 1.25 -33.57
CA ILE A 123 11.45 1.16 -34.51
C ILE A 123 10.82 2.55 -34.73
N PHE A 124 10.55 3.31 -33.67
CA PHE A 124 9.99 4.65 -33.77
C PHE A 124 10.94 5.63 -34.48
N TRP A 125 12.25 5.46 -34.31
CA TRP A 125 13.24 6.26 -35.01
C TRP A 125 13.23 6.00 -36.52
N ILE A 126 13.16 4.73 -36.95
CA ILE A 126 13.03 4.36 -38.36
C ILE A 126 11.68 4.80 -38.94
N ALA A 127 10.60 4.58 -38.19
CA ALA A 127 9.24 4.86 -38.63
C ALA A 127 8.88 6.35 -38.57
N LYS A 128 9.75 7.22 -38.05
CA LYS A 128 9.50 8.66 -37.86
C LYS A 128 8.97 9.33 -39.13
N ASP A 129 9.56 9.03 -40.27
CA ASP A 129 9.20 9.66 -41.54
C ASP A 129 7.84 9.14 -42.07
N GLN A 130 7.51 7.87 -41.82
CA GLN A 130 6.19 7.32 -42.17
C GLN A 130 5.08 7.89 -41.28
N ILE A 131 5.34 8.03 -39.98
CA ILE A 131 4.40 8.64 -39.02
C ILE A 131 4.17 10.11 -39.37
N ALA A 132 5.22 10.85 -39.74
CA ALA A 132 5.09 12.24 -40.20
C ALA A 132 4.23 12.35 -41.46
N THR A 133 4.37 11.41 -42.40
CA THR A 133 3.57 11.36 -43.63
C THR A 133 2.09 11.09 -43.32
N TRP A 134 1.77 10.15 -42.42
CA TRP A 134 0.40 9.88 -42.00
C TRP A 134 -0.24 11.05 -41.25
N LEU A 135 0.52 11.74 -40.40
CA LEU A 135 0.02 12.94 -39.70
C LEU A 135 -0.32 14.08 -40.68
N LEU A 136 0.51 14.28 -41.71
CA LEU A 136 0.23 15.27 -42.76
C LEU A 136 -1.03 14.93 -43.57
N GLN A 137 -1.30 13.64 -43.82
CA GLN A 137 -2.52 13.18 -44.52
C GLN A 137 -3.80 13.27 -43.68
N LEU A 138 -3.68 13.35 -42.35
CA LEU A 138 -4.81 13.46 -41.42
C LEU A 138 -5.18 14.92 -41.13
N ILE A 139 -4.22 15.84 -41.28
CA ILE A 139 -4.38 17.27 -40.97
C ILE A 139 -4.63 18.10 -42.25
N GLY A 140 -4.18 17.62 -43.41
CA GLY A 140 -4.47 18.21 -44.73
C GLY A 140 -5.71 17.61 -45.39
#